data_AF-A0A8T9C657-F1
#
_entry.id   AF-A0A8T9C657-F1
#
_cell.length_a   1.000
_cell.length_b   1.000
_cell.length_c   1.000
_cell.angle_alpha   90.00
_cell.angle_beta   90.00
_cell.angle_gamma   90.00
#
_symmetry.space_group_name_H-M   'P 1'
#
loop_
_entity.id
_entity.type
_entity.pdbx_description
1 polymer ?
#
loop_
_entity_poly.entity_id
_entity_poly.type
_entity_poly.pdbx_seq_one_letter_code
_entity_poly.pdbx_strand_id
1 'polypeptide(L)'
;MILFETSASIFELLWDITLAVFVIRIAFVYSLLSFASGVLITYFRIAQLFPLNHLTQPQSELITLPMWLLAITLWARFAIVSYEVPRVGGFRLAIGAMSLVFLLSAELAGGVFLYEKGYTAWIWETDPFAAGLGATALVLFGLMPLLLMVLEQQTDEIRETYHGHEKKPIVAAVPIVTVTEKADQDRSK
;
A
#
# COMPACT_ATOMS: atom_id res chain seq x y z
N MET A 1 25.43 -38.05 -2.27
CA MET A 1 25.40 -36.69 -2.84
C MET A 1 23.98 -36.19 -3.11
N ILE A 2 23.00 -37.07 -3.39
CA ILE A 2 21.59 -36.69 -3.66
C ILE A 2 20.82 -36.18 -2.42
N LEU A 3 21.20 -36.58 -1.19
CA LEU A 3 20.46 -36.24 0.04
C LEU A 3 20.52 -34.75 0.42
N PHE A 4 21.60 -34.04 0.05
CA PHE A 4 21.77 -32.62 0.35
C PHE A 4 21.01 -31.72 -0.62
N GLU A 5 20.80 -32.15 -1.88
CA GLU A 5 19.96 -31.42 -2.86
C GLU A 5 18.48 -31.45 -2.45
N THR A 6 17.98 -32.59 -1.98
CA THR A 6 16.59 -32.71 -1.52
C THR A 6 16.33 -31.88 -0.26
N SER A 7 17.30 -31.84 0.65
CA SER A 7 17.20 -31.07 1.91
C SER A 7 17.16 -29.57 1.66
N ALA A 8 17.99 -29.06 0.74
CA ALA A 8 17.98 -27.66 0.33
C ALA A 8 16.65 -27.29 -0.34
N SER A 9 16.14 -28.14 -1.23
CA SER A 9 14.84 -27.93 -1.90
C SER A 9 13.65 -27.94 -0.93
N ILE A 10 13.65 -28.81 0.09
CA ILE A 10 12.60 -28.82 1.13
C ILE A 10 12.66 -27.55 1.98
N PHE A 11 13.86 -27.05 2.30
CA PHE A 11 14.03 -25.83 3.07
C PHE A 11 13.49 -24.60 2.32
N GLU A 12 13.80 -24.47 1.02
CA GLU A 12 13.26 -23.41 0.16
C GLU A 12 11.73 -23.46 0.10
N LEU A 13 11.15 -24.65 -0.07
CA LEU A 13 9.70 -24.84 -0.08
C LEU A 13 9.06 -24.41 1.25
N LEU A 14 9.64 -24.81 2.38
CA LEU A 14 9.15 -24.42 3.71
C LEU A 14 9.26 -22.91 3.93
N TRP A 15 10.33 -22.29 3.43
CA TRP A 15 10.52 -20.84 3.48
C TRP A 15 9.45 -20.11 2.67
N ASP A 16 9.19 -20.55 1.44
CA ASP A 16 8.16 -19.96 0.57
C ASP A 16 6.75 -20.10 1.17
N ILE A 17 6.43 -21.26 1.76
CA ILE A 17 5.14 -21.46 2.46
C ILE A 17 5.03 -20.52 3.65
N THR A 18 6.09 -20.40 4.46
CA THR A 18 6.10 -19.51 5.63
C THR A 18 5.91 -18.07 5.22
N LEU A 19 6.61 -17.64 4.16
CA LEU A 19 6.52 -16.32 3.58
C LEU A 19 5.13 -16.04 3.00
N ALA A 20 4.54 -17.00 2.30
CA ALA A 20 3.17 -16.90 1.78
C ALA A 20 2.15 -16.74 2.91
N VAL A 21 2.22 -17.57 3.96
CA VAL A 21 1.33 -17.46 5.13
C VAL A 21 1.48 -16.10 5.82
N PHE A 22 2.71 -15.59 5.93
CA PHE A 22 2.97 -14.27 6.49
C PHE A 22 2.30 -13.17 5.67
N VAL A 23 2.47 -13.17 4.35
CA VAL A 23 1.82 -12.20 3.44
C VAL A 23 0.30 -12.30 3.52
N ILE A 24 -0.25 -13.51 3.47
CA ILE A 24 -1.70 -13.76 3.54
C ILE A 24 -2.28 -13.21 4.84
N ARG A 25 -1.62 -13.44 5.98
CA ARG A 25 -2.07 -12.96 7.29
C ARG A 25 -2.16 -11.43 7.35
N ILE A 26 -1.13 -10.74 6.88
CA ILE A 26 -1.09 -9.27 6.90
C ILE A 26 -2.12 -8.71 5.93
N ALA A 27 -2.19 -9.27 4.73
CA ALA A 27 -3.18 -8.90 3.72
C ALA A 27 -4.61 -9.07 4.23
N PHE A 28 -4.89 -10.15 4.97
CA PHE A 28 -6.19 -10.39 5.58
C PHE A 28 -6.54 -9.33 6.63
N VAL A 29 -5.61 -9.01 7.54
CA VAL A 29 -5.85 -7.97 8.57
C VAL A 29 -6.06 -6.59 7.93
N TYR A 30 -5.25 -6.25 6.93
CA TYR A 30 -5.38 -4.99 6.20
C TYR A 30 -6.72 -4.89 5.46
N SER A 31 -7.11 -5.97 4.76
CA SER A 31 -8.41 -6.07 4.09
C SER A 31 -9.56 -5.96 5.08
N LEU A 32 -9.48 -6.65 6.23
CA LEU A 32 -10.55 -6.68 7.22
C LEU A 32 -10.80 -5.30 7.84
N LEU A 33 -9.74 -4.59 8.23
CA LEU A 33 -9.83 -3.24 8.80
C LEU A 33 -10.38 -2.23 7.80
N SER A 34 -9.93 -2.33 6.55
CA SER A 34 -10.37 -1.46 5.46
C SER A 34 -11.83 -1.72 5.08
N PHE A 35 -12.23 -3.00 5.01
CA PHE A 35 -13.62 -3.40 4.77
C PHE A 35 -14.54 -2.91 5.90
N ALA A 36 -14.18 -3.18 7.16
CA ALA A 36 -14.97 -2.74 8.31
C ALA A 36 -15.14 -1.21 8.34
N SER A 37 -14.08 -0.47 8.03
CA SER A 37 -14.15 1.00 7.92
C SER A 37 -15.01 1.45 6.76
N GLY A 38 -14.93 0.79 5.60
CA GLY A 38 -15.78 1.06 4.45
C GLY A 38 -17.27 0.84 4.75
N VAL A 39 -17.61 -0.26 5.43
CA VAL A 39 -18.97 -0.54 5.90
C VAL A 39 -19.43 0.54 6.88
N LEU A 40 -18.58 0.93 7.84
CA LEU A 40 -18.90 1.97 8.81
C LEU A 40 -19.16 3.33 8.14
N ILE A 41 -18.29 3.75 7.23
CA ILE A 41 -18.44 5.02 6.47
C ILE A 41 -19.73 4.98 5.65
N THR A 42 -20.01 3.86 4.99
CA THR A 42 -21.24 3.68 4.19
C THR A 42 -22.48 3.70 5.06
N TYR A 43 -22.43 3.08 6.24
CA TYR A 43 -23.52 3.12 7.22
C TYR A 43 -23.79 4.54 7.69
N PHE A 44 -22.75 5.29 8.09
CA PHE A 44 -22.90 6.71 8.47
C PHE A 44 -23.45 7.56 7.32
N ARG A 45 -23.01 7.29 6.08
CA ARG A 45 -23.53 7.97 4.89
C ARG A 45 -25.04 7.77 4.73
N ILE A 46 -25.51 6.53 4.79
CA ILE A 46 -26.92 6.19 4.59
C ILE A 46 -27.76 6.64 5.78
N ALA A 47 -27.29 6.43 7.01
CA ALA A 47 -28.05 6.70 8.23
C ALA A 47 -28.14 8.19 8.57
N GLN A 48 -27.11 8.99 8.26
CA GLN A 48 -27.05 10.40 8.68
C GLN A 48 -26.99 11.39 7.50
N LEU A 49 -26.17 11.15 6.48
CA LEU A 49 -25.92 12.14 5.42
C LEU A 49 -27.05 12.20 4.38
N PHE A 50 -27.60 11.05 3.97
CA PHE A 50 -28.74 10.99 3.06
C PHE A 50 -29.99 11.72 3.57
N PRO A 51 -30.47 11.49 4.81
CA PRO A 51 -31.69 12.16 5.29
C PRO A 51 -31.52 13.65 5.54
N LEU A 52 -30.31 14.13 5.82
CA LEU A 52 -30.08 15.55 6.14
C LEU A 52 -29.95 16.43 4.90
N ASN A 53 -29.38 15.91 3.82
CA ASN A 53 -28.80 16.77 2.79
C ASN A 53 -29.38 16.60 1.37
N HIS A 54 -30.34 15.68 1.17
CA HIS A 54 -31.00 15.41 -0.13
C HIS A 54 -30.04 15.37 -1.34
N LEU A 55 -28.78 14.98 -1.12
CA LEU A 55 -27.75 15.02 -2.14
C LEU A 55 -28.05 13.96 -3.20
N THR A 56 -27.80 14.31 -4.46
CA THR A 56 -27.83 13.30 -5.53
C THR A 56 -26.72 12.27 -5.30
N GLN A 57 -26.98 11.03 -5.71
CA GLN A 57 -26.11 9.87 -5.51
C GLN A 57 -24.61 10.11 -5.84
N PRO A 58 -24.23 10.79 -6.94
CA PRO A 58 -22.81 11.03 -7.27
C PRO A 58 -22.12 12.02 -6.31
N GLN A 59 -22.85 13.00 -5.77
CA GLN A 59 -22.28 14.00 -4.86
C GLN A 59 -21.95 13.39 -3.50
N SER A 60 -22.78 12.44 -3.04
CA SER A 60 -22.55 11.73 -1.79
C SER A 60 -21.30 10.85 -1.87
N GLU A 61 -21.09 10.18 -3.01
CA GLU A 61 -19.89 9.36 -3.24
C GLU A 61 -18.61 10.19 -3.17
N LEU A 62 -18.61 11.37 -3.79
CA LEU A 62 -17.45 12.28 -3.81
C LEU A 62 -17.03 12.75 -2.41
N ILE A 63 -17.99 12.96 -1.51
CA ILE A 63 -17.70 13.34 -0.11
C ILE A 63 -17.16 12.16 0.69
N THR A 64 -17.60 10.94 0.39
CA THR A 64 -17.12 9.74 1.10
C THR A 64 -15.78 9.21 0.62
N LEU A 65 -15.41 9.45 -0.64
CA LEU A 65 -14.11 9.07 -1.20
C LEU A 65 -12.90 9.53 -0.36
N PRO A 66 -12.76 10.81 0.03
CA PRO A 66 -11.61 11.25 0.83
C PRO A 66 -11.58 10.60 2.21
N MET A 67 -12.73 10.37 2.85
CA MET A 67 -12.80 9.66 4.14
C MET A 67 -12.33 8.22 4.00
N TRP A 68 -12.73 7.55 2.92
CA TRP A 68 -12.29 6.19 2.62
C TRP A 68 -10.79 6.14 2.30
N LEU A 69 -10.28 7.09 1.50
CA LEU A 69 -8.84 7.23 1.24
C LEU A 69 -8.03 7.41 2.53
N LEU A 70 -8.50 8.27 3.44
CA LEU A 70 -7.87 8.45 4.75
C LEU A 70 -7.88 7.16 5.57
N ALA A 71 -8.98 6.41 5.56
CA ALA A 71 -9.04 5.12 6.25
C ALA A 71 -8.02 4.13 5.67
N ILE A 72 -7.98 3.93 4.35
CA ILE A 72 -7.03 2.97 3.73
C ILE A 72 -5.58 3.37 3.94
N THR A 73 -5.27 4.68 3.96
CA THR A 73 -3.91 5.19 4.21
C THR A 73 -3.49 4.89 5.65
N LEU A 74 -4.39 5.15 6.61
CA LEU A 74 -4.16 4.89 8.03
C LEU A 74 -3.95 3.40 8.29
N TRP A 75 -4.81 2.53 7.72
CA TRP A 75 -4.70 1.09 7.90
C TRP A 75 -3.49 0.49 7.20
N ALA A 76 -3.11 1.00 6.02
CA ALA A 76 -1.89 0.58 5.34
C ALA A 76 -0.66 0.91 6.20
N ARG A 77 -0.60 2.13 6.74
CA ARG A 77 0.48 2.53 7.65
C ARG A 77 0.48 1.70 8.93
N PHE A 78 -0.68 1.47 9.53
CA PHE A 78 -0.80 0.65 10.74
C PHE A 78 -0.30 -0.78 10.49
N ALA A 79 -0.67 -1.40 9.36
CA ALA A 79 -0.19 -2.73 9.01
C ALA A 79 1.33 -2.77 8.78
N ILE A 80 1.90 -1.78 8.09
CA ILE A 80 3.35 -1.70 7.84
C ILE A 80 4.11 -1.55 9.16
N VAL A 81 3.66 -0.66 10.04
CA VAL A 81 4.33 -0.37 11.32
C VAL A 81 4.17 -1.52 12.31
N SER A 82 2.96 -2.09 12.43
CA SER A 82 2.67 -3.14 13.41
C SER A 82 3.29 -4.49 13.07
N TYR A 83 3.50 -4.79 11.78
CA TYR A 83 4.09 -6.05 11.32
C TYR A 83 5.54 -5.89 10.84
N GLU A 84 6.14 -4.71 11.04
CA GLU A 84 7.53 -4.39 10.68
C GLU A 84 7.87 -4.83 9.25
N VAL A 85 6.97 -4.55 8.30
CA VAL A 85 7.06 -5.09 6.94
C VAL A 85 8.36 -4.60 6.28
N PRO A 86 9.19 -5.52 5.73
CA PRO A 86 10.44 -5.16 5.06
C PRO A 86 10.22 -4.08 4.01
N ARG A 87 11.19 -3.16 3.88
CA ARG A 87 11.18 -2.07 2.88
C ARG A 87 11.53 -2.59 1.48
N VAL A 88 10.88 -3.67 1.04
CA VAL A 88 11.05 -4.26 -0.28
C VAL A 88 9.76 -4.08 -1.06
N GLY A 89 9.83 -3.44 -2.23
CA GLY A 89 8.65 -3.08 -3.03
C GLY A 89 7.78 -4.29 -3.41
N GLY A 90 8.41 -5.43 -3.74
CA GLY A 90 7.69 -6.67 -4.08
C GLY A 90 6.82 -7.20 -2.95
N PHE A 91 7.29 -7.15 -1.70
CA PHE A 91 6.51 -7.60 -0.54
C PHE A 91 5.31 -6.71 -0.26
N ARG A 92 5.49 -5.38 -0.30
CA ARG A 92 4.41 -4.43 -0.07
C ARG A 92 3.36 -4.50 -1.19
N LEU A 93 3.78 -4.73 -2.43
CA LEU A 93 2.89 -4.98 -3.56
C LEU A 93 2.09 -6.28 -3.37
N ALA A 94 2.75 -7.37 -2.98
CA ALA A 94 2.09 -8.66 -2.77
C ALA A 94 1.02 -8.59 -1.67
N ILE A 95 1.31 -7.89 -0.57
CA ILE A 95 0.35 -7.66 0.51
C ILE A 95 -0.86 -6.88 0.00
N GLY A 96 -0.62 -5.77 -0.74
CA GLY A 96 -1.69 -4.94 -1.29
C GLY A 96 -2.55 -5.65 -2.35
N ALA A 97 -1.91 -6.43 -3.22
CA ALA A 97 -2.60 -7.24 -4.22
C ALA A 97 -3.45 -8.34 -3.57
N MET A 98 -2.90 -9.05 -2.58
CA MET A 98 -3.64 -10.09 -1.86
C MET A 98 -4.79 -9.49 -1.03
N SER A 99 -4.61 -8.33 -0.43
CA SER A 99 -5.69 -7.65 0.29
C SER A 99 -6.80 -7.20 -0.65
N LEU A 100 -6.46 -6.79 -1.88
CA LEU A 100 -7.45 -6.46 -2.91
C LEU A 100 -8.29 -7.68 -3.27
N VAL A 101 -7.68 -8.86 -3.43
CA VAL A 101 -8.41 -10.12 -3.66
C VAL A 101 -9.37 -10.42 -2.51
N PHE A 102 -8.94 -10.27 -1.26
CA PHE A 102 -9.81 -10.47 -0.10
C PHE A 102 -10.97 -9.46 -0.05
N LEU A 103 -10.69 -8.20 -0.35
CA LEU A 103 -11.69 -7.15 -0.37
C LEU A 103 -12.75 -7.41 -1.46
N LEU A 104 -12.32 -7.73 -2.68
CA LEU A 104 -13.22 -8.11 -3.78
C LEU A 104 -14.04 -9.34 -3.42
N SER A 105 -13.42 -10.35 -2.79
CA SER A 105 -14.14 -11.55 -2.35
C SER A 105 -15.20 -11.23 -1.30
N ALA A 106 -14.90 -10.33 -0.37
CA ALA A 106 -15.83 -9.87 0.65
C ALA A 106 -16.98 -9.05 0.03
N GLU A 107 -16.69 -8.20 -0.95
CA GLU A 107 -17.69 -7.40 -1.65
C GLU A 107 -18.61 -8.28 -2.51
N LEU A 108 -18.05 -9.26 -3.22
CA LEU A 108 -18.82 -10.27 -3.97
C LEU A 108 -19.71 -11.10 -3.03
N ALA A 109 -19.17 -11.56 -1.90
CA ALA A 109 -19.96 -12.26 -0.90
C ALA A 109 -21.10 -11.37 -0.38
N GLY A 110 -20.80 -10.11 -0.05
CA GLY A 110 -21.81 -9.11 0.34
C GLY A 110 -22.89 -8.93 -0.72
N GLY A 111 -22.51 -8.74 -1.99
CA GLY A 111 -23.44 -8.60 -3.10
C GLY A 111 -24.30 -9.84 -3.33
N VAL A 112 -23.76 -11.05 -3.15
CA VAL A 112 -24.54 -12.29 -3.32
C VAL A 112 -25.52 -12.51 -2.16
N PHE A 113 -25.09 -12.26 -0.91
CA PHE A 113 -25.91 -12.56 0.26
C PHE A 113 -26.91 -11.45 0.62
N LEU A 114 -26.59 -10.18 0.38
CA LEU A 114 -27.43 -9.04 0.77
C LEU A 114 -28.29 -8.47 -0.37
N TYR A 115 -27.99 -8.76 -1.64
CA TYR A 115 -28.66 -8.10 -2.77
C TYR A 115 -29.89 -8.90 -3.25
N GLU A 116 -31.07 -8.48 -2.82
CA GLU A 116 -32.36 -9.14 -3.15
C GLU A 116 -32.65 -9.20 -4.66
N LYS A 117 -32.05 -8.33 -5.49
CA LYS A 117 -32.24 -8.28 -6.95
C LYS A 117 -31.24 -9.10 -7.78
N GLY A 118 -30.23 -9.72 -7.15
CA GLY A 118 -29.21 -10.52 -7.84
C GLY A 118 -28.13 -9.71 -8.60
N TYR A 119 -27.01 -10.39 -8.90
CA TYR A 119 -25.77 -9.80 -9.42
C TYR A 119 -25.91 -9.16 -10.82
N THR A 120 -26.75 -9.75 -11.68
CA THR A 120 -26.98 -9.26 -13.04
C THR A 120 -27.69 -7.91 -13.06
N ALA A 121 -28.61 -7.63 -12.12
CA ALA A 121 -29.25 -6.32 -12.03
C ALA A 121 -28.25 -5.24 -11.56
N TRP A 122 -27.36 -5.60 -10.64
CA TRP A 122 -26.36 -4.69 -10.07
C TRP A 122 -25.37 -4.14 -11.12
N ILE A 123 -24.80 -4.99 -11.98
CA ILE A 123 -23.85 -4.54 -13.01
C ILE A 123 -24.53 -3.67 -14.07
N TRP A 124 -25.78 -3.98 -14.44
CA TRP A 124 -26.50 -3.28 -15.49
C TRP A 124 -27.12 -1.96 -15.03
N GLU A 125 -27.46 -1.82 -13.74
CA GLU A 125 -28.00 -0.57 -13.17
C GLU A 125 -26.91 0.39 -12.65
N THR A 126 -25.64 -0.05 -12.56
CA THR A 126 -24.56 0.80 -12.06
C THR A 126 -24.14 1.84 -13.10
N ASP A 127 -24.14 3.12 -12.69
CA ASP A 127 -23.63 4.23 -13.50
C ASP A 127 -22.15 3.98 -13.86
N PRO A 128 -21.76 4.00 -15.15
CA PRO A 128 -20.39 3.78 -15.57
C PRO A 128 -19.39 4.75 -14.93
N PHE A 129 -19.81 5.97 -14.58
CA PHE A 129 -18.94 6.94 -13.91
C PHE A 129 -18.65 6.53 -12.46
N ALA A 130 -19.68 6.12 -11.72
CA ALA A 130 -19.55 5.62 -10.35
C ALA A 130 -18.72 4.32 -10.31
N ALA A 131 -18.95 3.41 -11.28
CA ALA A 131 -18.15 2.20 -11.44
C ALA A 131 -16.66 2.51 -11.69
N GLY A 132 -16.36 3.48 -12.55
CA GLY A 132 -14.99 3.92 -12.84
C GLY A 132 -14.30 4.51 -11.62
N LEU A 133 -15.01 5.31 -10.82
CA LEU A 133 -14.49 5.85 -9.55
C LEU A 133 -14.21 4.73 -8.53
N GLY A 134 -15.13 3.78 -8.37
CA GLY A 134 -14.95 2.61 -7.51
C GLY A 134 -13.75 1.76 -7.92
N ALA A 135 -13.60 1.48 -9.23
CA ALA A 135 -12.44 0.75 -9.76
C ALA A 135 -11.12 1.47 -9.48
N THR A 136 -11.09 2.79 -9.68
CA THR A 136 -9.91 3.61 -9.39
C THR A 136 -9.55 3.58 -7.91
N ALA A 137 -10.55 3.66 -7.03
CA ALA A 137 -10.37 3.57 -5.59
C ALA A 137 -9.82 2.20 -5.15
N LEU A 138 -10.30 1.11 -5.76
CA LEU A 138 -9.78 -0.25 -5.52
C LEU A 138 -8.32 -0.40 -5.95
N VAL A 139 -7.94 0.15 -7.12
CA VAL A 139 -6.55 0.17 -7.57
C VAL A 139 -5.67 0.94 -6.59
N LEU A 140 -6.13 2.11 -6.13
CA LEU A 140 -5.41 2.90 -5.12
C LEU A 140 -5.25 2.12 -3.81
N PHE A 141 -6.27 1.39 -3.37
CA PHE A 141 -6.18 0.53 -2.20
C PHE A 141 -5.11 -0.55 -2.32
N GLY A 142 -5.07 -1.27 -3.44
CA GLY A 142 -4.04 -2.30 -3.66
C GLY A 142 -2.62 -1.74 -3.75
N LEU A 143 -2.46 -0.51 -4.29
CA LEU A 143 -1.16 0.15 -4.41
C LEU A 143 -0.74 0.94 -3.17
N MET A 144 -1.64 1.17 -2.22
CA MET A 144 -1.41 2.03 -1.05
C MET A 144 -0.16 1.66 -0.25
N PRO A 145 0.13 0.37 0.04
CA PRO A 145 1.34 -0.01 0.78
C PRO A 145 2.64 0.34 0.02
N LEU A 146 2.61 0.27 -1.31
CA LEU A 146 3.74 0.64 -2.17
C LEU A 146 3.89 2.15 -2.23
N LEU A 147 2.80 2.90 -2.40
CA LEU A 147 2.82 4.36 -2.42
C LEU A 147 3.43 4.95 -1.14
N LEU A 148 3.10 4.37 0.02
CA LEU A 148 3.71 4.78 1.29
C LEU A 148 5.21 4.53 1.33
N MET A 149 5.71 3.46 0.69
CA MET A 149 7.15 3.21 0.59
C MET A 149 7.86 4.28 -0.22
N VAL A 150 7.29 4.67 -1.37
CA VAL A 150 7.88 5.70 -2.24
C VAL A 150 7.95 7.05 -1.50
N LEU A 151 6.89 7.39 -0.74
CA LEU A 151 6.86 8.61 0.07
C LEU A 151 7.85 8.58 1.24
N GLU A 152 8.02 7.43 1.89
CA GLU A 152 9.05 7.23 2.93
C GLU A 152 10.46 7.42 2.36
N GLN A 153 10.74 6.84 1.20
CA GLN A 153 12.05 6.94 0.55
C GLN A 153 12.40 8.38 0.15
N GLN A 154 11.45 9.12 -0.43
CA GLN A 154 11.65 10.54 -0.74
C GLN A 154 11.88 11.39 0.52
N THR A 155 11.21 11.06 1.63
CA THR A 155 11.36 11.80 2.89
C THR A 155 12.73 11.53 3.54
N ASP A 156 13.23 10.29 3.45
CA ASP A 156 14.57 9.92 3.94
C ASP A 156 15.67 10.59 3.10
N GLU A 157 15.55 10.64 1.77
CA GLU A 157 16.47 11.39 0.89
C GLU A 157 16.50 12.89 1.23
N ILE A 158 15.33 13.49 1.50
CA ILE A 158 15.23 14.90 1.94
C ILE A 158 15.83 15.08 3.35
N ARG A 159 15.65 14.12 4.27
CA ARG A 159 16.23 14.19 5.62
C ARG A 159 17.74 14.07 5.64
N GLU A 160 18.33 13.22 4.80
CA GLU A 160 19.79 13.13 4.67
C GLU A 160 20.42 14.43 4.17
N THR A 161 19.69 15.25 3.38
CA THR A 161 20.14 16.61 3.03
C THR A 161 20.03 17.65 4.15
N TYR A 162 19.37 17.34 5.27
CA TYR A 162 19.13 18.28 6.38
C TYR A 162 19.39 17.66 7.76
N HIS A 163 20.56 17.04 7.94
CA HIS A 163 21.11 16.83 9.28
C HIS A 163 22.30 17.76 9.52
N GLY A 164 22.01 18.90 10.13
CA GLY A 164 23.05 19.79 10.64
C GLY A 164 22.49 21.13 11.08
N HIS A 165 22.69 21.45 12.36
CA HIS A 165 22.66 22.83 12.86
C HIS A 165 23.76 23.73 12.24
N GLU A 166 24.39 23.32 11.14
CA GLU A 166 25.31 24.13 10.38
C GLU A 166 24.90 24.15 8.91
N LYS A 167 24.65 25.36 8.41
CA LYS A 167 24.29 25.68 7.03
C LYS A 167 25.47 25.45 6.07
N LYS A 168 25.91 24.20 5.87
CA LYS A 168 26.88 23.88 4.80
C LYS A 168 26.56 22.53 4.15
N PRO A 169 26.39 22.48 2.81
CA PRO A 169 26.19 21.22 2.09
C PRO A 169 27.46 20.36 2.16
N ILE A 170 27.29 19.05 2.36
CA ILE A 170 28.36 18.04 2.49
C ILE A 170 29.28 18.01 1.25
N VAL A 171 28.79 18.45 0.09
CA VAL A 171 29.57 18.62 -1.15
C VAL A 171 30.73 19.63 -0.96
N ALA A 172 30.62 20.55 0.00
CA ALA A 172 31.71 21.48 0.34
C ALA A 172 32.72 20.92 1.34
N ALA A 173 32.44 19.78 1.98
CA ALA A 173 33.26 19.19 3.04
C ALA A 173 34.10 17.98 2.58
N VAL A 174 33.90 17.48 1.35
CA VAL A 174 34.80 16.50 0.74
C VAL A 174 35.88 17.28 0.00
N PRO A 175 37.13 17.38 0.51
CA PRO A 175 38.22 17.87 -0.30
C PRO A 175 38.40 16.88 -1.45
N ILE A 176 38.16 17.36 -2.67
CA ILE A 176 38.57 16.68 -3.88
C ILE A 176 40.10 16.71 -3.84
N VAL A 177 40.71 15.71 -3.22
CA VAL A 177 42.15 15.47 -3.35
C VAL A 177 42.34 15.03 -4.79
N THR A 178 42.55 16.00 -5.66
CA THR A 178 43.00 15.80 -7.02
C THR A 178 44.26 14.97 -6.95
N VAL A 179 44.16 13.72 -7.41
CA VAL A 179 45.22 12.70 -7.49
C VAL A 179 46.44 13.16 -8.33
N THR A 180 46.39 14.36 -8.91
CA THR A 180 47.41 14.94 -9.78
C THR A 180 48.72 15.29 -9.07
N GLU A 181 48.76 15.50 -7.74
CA GLU A 181 49.99 15.95 -7.07
C GLU A 181 50.96 14.80 -6.71
N LYS A 182 50.52 13.53 -6.80
CA LYS A 182 51.38 12.39 -6.47
C LYS A 182 52.34 11.98 -7.60
N ALA A 183 52.21 12.56 -8.79
CA ALA A 183 53.06 12.24 -9.94
C ALA A 183 54.37 13.05 -10.00
N ASP A 184 54.45 14.19 -9.33
CA ASP A 184 55.63 15.07 -9.41
C ASP A 184 56.66 14.81 -8.28
N GLN A 185 56.24 14.18 -7.19
CA GLN A 185 57.14 13.83 -6.09
C GLN A 185 57.96 12.56 -6.32
N ASP A 186 57.59 11.72 -7.31
CA ASP A 186 58.29 10.46 -7.63
C ASP A 186 59.34 10.62 -8.74
N ARG A 187 59.53 11.83 -9.28
CA ARG A 187 60.59 12.17 -10.26
C ARG A 187 61.79 12.90 -9.67
N SER A 188 61.78 13.19 -8.37
CA SER A 188 62.84 13.94 -7.67
C SER A 188 63.52 13.10 -6.57
N LYS A 189 63.68 11.80 -6.78
CA LYS A 189 64.61 10.96 -6.01
C LYS A 189 65.58 10.25 -6.93
#